data_AF-A0ABD0N5R9-F1
#
_entry.id   AF-A0ABD0N5R9-F1
#
_cell.length_a   1.000
_cell.length_b   1.000
_cell.length_c   1.000
_cell.angle_alpha   90.00
_cell.angle_beta   90.00
_cell.angle_gamma   90.00
#
_symmetry.space_group_name_H-M   'P 1'
#
loop_
_entity.id
_entity.type
_entity.pdbx_description
1 polymer ?
#
loop_
_entity_poly.entity_id
_entity_poly.type
_entity_poly.pdbx_seq_one_letter_code
_entity_poly.pdbx_strand_id
1 'polypeptide(L)'
;SLKEREVMQMAERRGVPTRDYLPLTEAGVDIELQADTIKMGENFKLTLNIKNQTSQSCTISTTITGCVVYYTGVTSTTFKLENKSATVEASK
;
A
#
# COMPACT_ATOMS: atom_id res chain seq x y z
N SER A 1 12.61 7.97 12.56
CA SER A 1 13.41 9.02 13.25
C SER A 1 14.79 9.14 12.59
N LEU A 2 15.52 10.26 12.77
CA LEU A 2 16.88 10.42 12.22
C LEU A 2 17.82 9.30 12.70
N LYS A 3 17.70 8.91 13.98
CA LYS A 3 18.48 7.84 14.60
C LYS A 3 18.23 6.47 13.96
N GLU A 4 16.98 6.12 13.64
CA GLU A 4 16.67 4.87 12.91
C GLU A 4 17.34 4.83 11.53
N ARG A 5 17.34 5.97 10.82
CA ARG A 5 17.99 6.09 9.52
C ARG A 5 19.50 5.86 9.63
N GLU A 6 20.17 6.50 10.59
CA GLU A 6 21.61 6.34 10.81
C GLU A 6 21.99 4.89 11.13
N VAL A 7 21.21 4.22 11.99
CA VAL A 7 21.45 2.81 12.34
C VAL A 7 21.28 1.90 11.13
N MET A 8 20.26 2.12 10.30
CA MET A 8 20.06 1.36 9.05
C MET A 8 21.24 1.54 8.09
N GLN A 9 21.70 2.78 7.89
CA GLN A 9 22.86 3.07 7.04
C GLN A 9 24.16 2.44 7.58
N MET A 10 24.31 2.34 8.91
CA MET A 10 25.44 1.62 9.50
C MET A 10 25.37 0.11 9.19
N ALA A 11 24.18 -0.49 9.19
CA ALA A 11 24.01 -1.90 8.84
C ALA A 11 24.33 -2.17 7.37
N GLU A 12 23.94 -1.27 6.47
CA GLU A 12 24.28 -1.35 5.04
C GLU A 12 25.79 -1.35 4.80
N ARG A 13 26.52 -0.49 5.52
CA ARG A 13 28.00 -0.49 5.51
C ARG A 13 28.63 -1.78 6.01
N ARG A 14 27.86 -2.65 6.66
CA ARG A 14 28.30 -3.94 7.23
C ARG A 14 27.78 -5.15 6.45
N GLY A 15 27.24 -4.94 5.24
CA GLY A 15 26.86 -6.02 4.32
C GLY A 15 25.36 -6.24 4.15
N VAL A 16 24.51 -5.41 4.76
CA VAL A 16 23.08 -5.39 4.42
C VAL A 16 22.88 -4.70 3.06
N PRO A 17 22.00 -5.20 2.17
CA PRO A 17 21.73 -4.53 0.89
C PRO A 17 21.25 -3.09 1.08
N THR A 18 21.80 -2.19 0.28
CA THR A 18 21.46 -0.76 0.28
C THR A 18 20.04 -0.51 -0.20
N ARG A 19 19.34 0.39 0.47
CA ARG A 19 18.01 0.87 0.07
C ARG A 19 18.07 2.21 -0.65
N ASP A 20 17.04 2.47 -1.46
CA ASP A 20 16.81 3.82 -1.97
C ASP A 20 16.23 4.69 -0.84
N TYR A 21 16.90 5.79 -0.57
CA TYR A 21 16.52 6.77 0.45
C TYR A 21 16.03 8.08 -0.17
N LEU A 22 15.91 8.15 -1.49
CA LEU A 22 15.36 9.32 -2.15
C LEU A 22 13.92 9.52 -1.65
N PRO A 23 13.55 10.75 -1.26
CA PRO A 23 12.18 11.05 -0.92
C PRO A 23 11.33 10.78 -2.17
N LEU A 24 10.33 9.92 -2.02
CA LEU A 24 9.33 9.72 -3.07
C LEU A 24 8.64 11.06 -3.32
N THR A 25 8.48 11.42 -4.60
CA THR A 25 7.67 12.58 -4.97
C THR A 25 6.26 12.37 -4.44
N GLU A 26 5.71 13.38 -3.75
CA GLU A 26 4.33 13.31 -3.27
C GLU A 26 3.38 13.15 -4.44
N ALA A 27 2.63 12.05 -4.45
CA ALA A 27 1.64 11.77 -5.48
C ALA A 27 0.38 12.65 -5.35
N GLY A 28 0.22 13.36 -4.22
CA GLY A 28 -0.95 14.19 -3.93
C GLY A 28 -2.25 13.40 -3.74
N VAL A 29 -2.17 12.08 -3.58
CA VAL A 29 -3.31 11.20 -3.36
C VAL A 29 -2.97 10.29 -2.19
N ASP A 30 -3.84 10.26 -1.16
CA ASP A 30 -3.78 9.26 -0.10
C ASP A 30 -4.64 8.06 -0.46
N ILE A 31 -4.11 6.88 -0.19
CA ILE A 31 -4.81 5.61 -0.38
C ILE A 31 -4.77 4.86 0.94
N GLU A 32 -5.93 4.44 1.42
CA GLU A 32 -6.06 3.66 2.64
C GLU A 32 -6.95 2.44 2.37
N LEU A 33 -6.45 1.25 2.67
CA LEU A 33 -7.22 0.02 2.61
C LEU A 33 -7.69 -0.36 4.00
N GLN A 34 -9.00 -0.37 4.21
CA GLN A 34 -9.63 -0.75 5.46
C GLN A 34 -10.37 -2.09 5.32
N ALA A 35 -10.30 -2.87 6.39
CA ALA A 35 -11.00 -4.13 6.56
C ALA A 35 -11.47 -4.24 8.01
N ASP A 36 -12.71 -4.70 8.20
CA ASP A 36 -13.19 -5.07 9.54
C ASP A 36 -12.58 -6.39 10.01
N THR A 37 -12.86 -6.79 11.26
CA THR A 37 -12.47 -8.12 11.74
C THR A 37 -13.14 -9.20 10.89
N ILE A 38 -12.34 -9.96 10.15
CA ILE A 38 -12.80 -11.02 9.26
C ILE A 38 -12.98 -12.31 10.04
N LYS A 39 -14.11 -12.99 9.85
CA LYS A 39 -14.38 -14.33 10.40
C LYS A 39 -14.36 -15.38 9.29
N MET A 40 -13.81 -16.54 9.62
CA MET A 40 -13.79 -17.67 8.69
C MET A 40 -15.20 -18.15 8.37
N GLY A 41 -15.46 -18.42 7.09
CA GLY A 41 -16.77 -18.87 6.60
C GLY A 41 -17.78 -17.75 6.34
N GLU A 42 -17.48 -16.50 6.69
CA GLU A 42 -18.33 -15.35 6.41
C GLU A 42 -17.81 -14.54 5.22
N ASN A 43 -18.72 -13.85 4.54
CA ASN A 43 -18.34 -12.81 3.59
C ASN A 43 -17.75 -11.63 4.33
N PHE A 44 -16.72 -11.00 3.74
CA PHE A 44 -16.11 -9.79 4.26
C PHE A 44 -16.08 -8.70 3.19
N LYS A 45 -15.92 -7.46 3.65
CA LYS A 45 -15.80 -6.29 2.78
C LYS A 45 -14.44 -5.64 3.00
N LEU A 46 -13.78 -5.32 1.89
CA LEU A 46 -12.61 -4.45 1.87
C LEU A 46 -13.04 -3.10 1.30
N THR A 47 -12.61 -2.02 1.94
CA THR A 47 -12.89 -0.66 1.50
C THR A 47 -11.58 0.05 1.18
N LEU A 48 -11.41 0.46 -0.07
CA LEU A 48 -10.29 1.28 -0.50
C LEU A 48 -10.73 2.74 -0.51
N ASN A 49 -10.27 3.51 0.49
CA ASN A 49 -10.50 4.94 0.58
C ASN A 49 -9.41 5.66 -0.20
N ILE A 50 -9.85 6.56 -1.09
CA ILE A 50 -8.96 7.35 -1.93
C ILE A 50 -9.27 8.81 -1.70
N LYS A 51 -8.26 9.57 -1.28
CA LYS A 51 -8.38 11.02 -1.05
C LYS A 51 -7.40 11.75 -1.95
N ASN A 52 -7.93 12.46 -2.93
CA ASN A 52 -7.15 13.38 -3.74
C ASN A 52 -6.90 14.67 -2.94
N GLN A 53 -5.65 15.00 -2.67
CA GLN A 53 -5.23 16.23 -2.00
C GLN A 53 -4.84 17.34 -2.97
N THR A 54 -4.84 17.06 -4.27
CA THR A 54 -4.49 18.05 -5.30
C THR A 54 -5.69 18.90 -5.69
N SER A 55 -5.41 20.08 -6.26
CA SER A 55 -6.43 20.96 -6.86
C SER A 55 -6.88 20.52 -8.26
N GLN A 56 -6.47 19.34 -8.73
CA GLN A 56 -6.82 18.81 -10.04
C GLN A 56 -7.51 17.46 -9.90
N SER A 57 -8.48 17.16 -10.76
CA SER A 57 -9.08 15.82 -10.82
C SER A 57 -8.02 14.78 -11.20
N CYS A 58 -7.99 13.64 -10.52
CA CYS A 58 -7.07 12.54 -10.84
C CYS A 58 -7.85 11.27 -11.19
N THR A 59 -7.29 10.45 -12.08
CA THR A 59 -7.83 9.12 -12.38
C THR A 59 -6.85 8.08 -11.87
N ILE A 60 -7.38 7.12 -11.10
CA ILE A 60 -6.59 6.11 -10.41
C ILE A 60 -7.01 4.75 -10.93
N SER A 61 -6.03 4.03 -11.48
CA SER A 61 -6.15 2.64 -11.89
C SER A 61 -5.55 1.75 -10.80
N THR A 62 -6.37 0.90 -10.19
CA THR A 62 -5.97 0.01 -9.10
C THR A 62 -6.10 -1.46 -9.50
N THR A 63 -5.05 -2.23 -9.22
CA THR A 63 -5.07 -3.70 -9.27
C THR A 63 -5.11 -4.24 -7.84
N ILE A 64 -6.14 -5.00 -7.53
CA ILE A 64 -6.36 -5.62 -6.22
C ILE A 64 -6.09 -7.12 -6.35
N THR A 65 -5.13 -7.62 -5.57
CA THR A 65 -4.77 -9.03 -5.52
C THR A 65 -5.02 -9.57 -4.11
N GLY A 66 -5.90 -10.58 -3.99
CA GLY A 66 -6.19 -11.28 -2.74
C GLY A 66 -5.47 -12.62 -2.71
N CYS A 67 -4.63 -12.83 -1.68
CA CYS A 67 -3.80 -14.02 -1.52
C CYS A 67 -4.03 -14.68 -0.16
N VAL A 68 -3.94 -16.02 -0.12
CA VAL A 68 -3.77 -16.79 1.11
C VAL A 68 -2.29 -16.81 1.46
N VAL A 69 -1.95 -16.31 2.64
CA VAL A 69 -0.55 -16.15 3.09
C VAL A 69 -0.40 -16.86 4.44
N TYR A 70 0.63 -17.70 4.57
CA TYR A 70 0.99 -18.27 5.86
C TYR A 70 1.50 -17.19 6.80
N TYR A 71 1.45 -17.41 8.12
CA TYR A 71 1.94 -16.43 9.10
C TYR A 71 3.44 -16.07 8.92
N THR A 72 4.20 -16.90 8.22
CA THR A 72 5.61 -16.66 7.84
C THR A 72 5.77 -15.67 6.67
N GLY A 73 4.68 -15.22 6.07
CA GLY A 73 4.68 -14.36 4.88
C GLY A 73 4.77 -15.12 3.55
N VAL A 74 4.84 -16.46 3.58
CA VAL A 74 4.85 -17.27 2.35
C VAL A 74 3.46 -17.28 1.73
N THR A 75 3.35 -16.79 0.50
CA THR A 75 2.10 -16.85 -0.28
C THR A 75 1.82 -18.27 -0.73
N SER A 76 0.64 -18.80 -0.42
CA SER A 76 0.20 -20.12 -0.86
C SER A 76 -0.54 -20.06 -2.20
N THR A 77 -1.58 -19.24 -2.30
CA THR A 77 -2.41 -19.14 -3.51
C THR A 77 -3.04 -17.76 -3.64
N THR A 78 -3.29 -17.33 -4.87
CA THR A 78 -4.06 -16.13 -5.18
C THR A 78 -5.50 -16.53 -5.47
N PHE A 79 -6.45 -15.99 -4.72
CA PHE A 79 -7.87 -16.31 -4.87
C PHE A 79 -8.66 -15.18 -5.54
N LYS A 80 -8.09 -13.98 -5.66
CA LYS A 80 -8.75 -12.82 -6.27
C LYS A 80 -7.75 -11.96 -7.02
N LEU A 81 -8.10 -11.56 -8.23
CA LEU A 81 -7.42 -10.53 -9.01
C LEU A 81 -8.50 -9.63 -9.63
N GLU A 82 -8.46 -8.34 -9.37
CA GLU A 82 -9.46 -7.40 -9.86
C GLU A 82 -8.83 -6.06 -10.23
N ASN A 83 -9.23 -5.52 -11.37
CA ASN A 83 -8.79 -4.21 -11.83
C ASN A 83 -9.96 -3.23 -11.73
N LYS A 84 -9.70 -2.05 -11.18
CA LYS A 84 -10.66 -0.95 -11.06
C LYS A 84 -10.04 0.34 -11.56
N SER A 85 -10.88 1.23 -12.05
CA SER A 85 -10.52 2.62 -12.35
C SER A 85 -11.54 3.53 -11.71
N ALA A 86 -11.08 4.61 -11.08
CA ALA A 86 -11.92 5.62 -10.46
C ALA A 86 -11.34 7.01 -10.71
N THR A 87 -12.20 7.97 -11.06
CA THR A 87 -11.85 9.39 -11.12
C THR A 87 -12.26 10.04 -9.81
N VAL A 88 -11.32 10.73 -9.17
CA VAL A 88 -11.52 11.45 -7.92
C VAL A 88 -11.33 12.93 -8.20
N GLU A 89 -12.38 13.70 -7.91
CA GLU A 89 -12.35 15.14 -8.08
C GLU A 89 -11.29 15.80 -7.20
N ALA A 90 -10.90 17.02 -7.58
CA ALA A 90 -9.99 17.83 -6.79
C ALA A 90 -10.54 18.06 -5.37
N SER A 91 -9.65 18.07 -4.37
CA SER A 91 -10.03 18.67 -3.08
C SER A 91 -10.15 20.17 -3.29
N LYS A 92 -11.31 20.72 -2.92
CA LYS A 92 -11.48 22.17 -2.75
C LYS A 92 -10.58 22.69 -1.64
#